data_AF-A0A1E3Y4Q0-F1
#
_entry.id   AF-A0A1E3Y4Q0-F1
#
_cell.length_a   1.000
_cell.length_b   1.000
_cell.length_c   1.000
_cell.angle_alpha   90.00
_cell.angle_beta   90.00
_cell.angle_gamma   90.00
#
_symmetry.space_group_name_H-M   'P 1'
#
loop_
_entity.id
_entity.type
_entity.pdbx_description
1 polymer ?
#
loop_
_entity_poly.entity_id
_entity_poly.type
_entity_poly.pdbx_seq_one_letter_code
_entity_poly.pdbx_strand_id
1 'polypeptide(L)'
;MVLLLGAAIATGCAASGNPLHPDRIDAAATFDVPAFLLPSLALLDADDRPIPIVGEAAGTWLRRTVRGVVVDPSIPPSVRAQCCGADRRIRWSTGWSPDPHNPDDARLAAGILLHEARHAEGYRHTCPDQRRDRTIDEGGAWAVHAAWLRHMGDAVTAETIALFDIGCR
;
A
#
# COMPACT_ATOMS: atom_id res chain seq x y z
N MET A 1 12.41 -52.99 -26.45
CA MET A 1 12.52 -52.16 -25.24
C MET A 1 12.03 -50.77 -25.60
N VAL A 2 10.81 -50.42 -25.17
CA VAL A 2 10.10 -49.20 -25.57
C VAL A 2 10.25 -48.18 -24.45
N LEU A 3 10.93 -47.06 -24.73
CA LEU A 3 11.04 -45.91 -23.83
C LEU A 3 9.89 -44.94 -24.18
N LEU A 4 8.85 -44.94 -23.35
CA LEU A 4 7.74 -43.99 -23.42
C LEU A 4 7.91 -42.89 -22.38
N LEU A 5 7.92 -41.66 -22.91
CA LEU A 5 7.42 -40.38 -22.40
C LEU A 5 7.54 -40.00 -20.92
N GLY A 6 8.07 -38.79 -20.72
CA GLY A 6 7.81 -37.97 -19.56
C GLY A 6 8.28 -36.53 -19.76
N ALA A 7 7.85 -35.87 -20.84
CA ALA A 7 8.03 -34.43 -20.97
C ALA A 7 7.09 -33.73 -19.98
N ALA A 8 7.62 -33.36 -18.81
CA ALA A 8 6.91 -32.48 -17.89
C ALA A 8 6.82 -31.10 -18.53
N ILE A 9 5.66 -30.82 -19.14
CA ILE A 9 5.28 -29.46 -19.51
C ILE A 9 5.01 -28.76 -18.18
N ALA A 10 6.03 -28.06 -17.66
CA ALA A 10 5.83 -27.07 -16.62
C ALA A 10 4.95 -25.98 -17.24
N THR A 11 3.64 -26.10 -17.04
CA THR A 11 2.71 -24.99 -17.19
C THR A 11 3.14 -23.93 -16.19
N GLY A 12 3.99 -23.00 -16.66
CA GLY A 12 4.26 -21.77 -15.96
C GLY A 12 2.91 -21.11 -15.71
N CYS A 13 2.47 -21.11 -14.46
CA CYS A 13 1.45 -20.19 -14.00
C CYS A 13 2.01 -18.80 -14.29
N ALA A 14 1.58 -18.22 -15.40
CA ALA A 14 1.71 -16.80 -15.63
C ALA A 14 0.92 -16.13 -14.51
N ALA A 15 1.62 -15.75 -13.44
CA ALA A 15 1.08 -14.82 -12.47
C ALA A 15 0.76 -13.54 -13.24
N SER A 16 -0.50 -13.36 -13.60
CA SER A 16 -1.05 -12.10 -14.08
C SER A 16 -1.13 -11.12 -12.89
N GLY A 17 0.01 -10.85 -12.25
CA GLY A 17 0.14 -9.90 -11.16
C GLY A 17 0.65 -8.60 -11.74
N ASN A 18 -0.22 -7.59 -11.77
CA ASN A 18 -0.08 -6.30 -12.43
C ASN A 18 1.28 -5.59 -12.17
N PRO A 19 2.16 -5.42 -13.18
CA PRO A 19 3.30 -4.55 -13.07
C PRO A 19 3.23 -3.45 -14.14
N LEU A 20 2.74 -2.27 -13.77
CA LEU A 20 3.27 -1.05 -14.36
C LEU A 20 4.37 -0.58 -13.41
N HIS A 21 5.49 -1.29 -13.40
CA HIS A 21 6.61 -0.97 -12.52
C HIS A 21 7.09 0.45 -12.86
N PRO A 22 6.91 1.45 -11.98
CA PRO A 22 7.33 2.80 -12.28
C PRO A 22 8.82 2.94 -11.98
N ASP A 23 9.46 3.90 -12.66
CA ASP A 23 10.83 4.32 -12.38
C ASP A 23 11.00 4.66 -10.90
N ARG A 24 12.09 4.22 -10.27
CA ARG A 24 12.41 4.61 -8.90
C ARG A 24 12.57 6.14 -8.83
N ILE A 25 12.07 6.77 -7.78
CA ILE A 25 12.35 8.19 -7.54
C ILE A 25 13.76 8.29 -6.98
N ASP A 26 14.61 9.12 -7.58
CA ASP A 26 15.92 9.45 -7.01
C ASP A 26 15.74 10.08 -5.61
N ALA A 27 16.46 9.55 -4.62
CA ALA A 27 16.35 9.85 -3.20
C ALA A 27 16.69 11.31 -2.79
N ALA A 28 16.86 12.22 -3.75
CA ALA A 28 17.31 13.59 -3.51
C ALA A 28 16.19 14.62 -3.25
N ALA A 29 14.92 14.22 -3.28
CA ALA A 29 13.81 15.12 -2.96
C ALA A 29 13.46 15.05 -1.46
N THR A 30 13.23 16.22 -0.84
CA THR A 30 12.63 16.27 0.51
C THR A 30 11.26 15.60 0.47
N PHE A 31 11.00 14.73 1.45
CA PHE A 31 9.70 14.10 1.61
C PHE A 31 8.83 14.99 2.48
N ASP A 32 8.00 15.83 1.84
CA ASP A 32 7.14 16.77 2.54
C ASP A 32 5.87 16.06 3.01
N VAL A 33 5.47 16.26 4.27
CA VAL A 33 4.25 15.69 4.84
C VAL A 33 3.55 16.72 5.74
N PRO A 34 2.19 16.82 5.73
CA PRO A 34 1.46 17.65 6.67
C PRO A 34 1.75 17.28 8.13
N ALA A 35 1.76 18.29 9.01
CA ALA A 35 2.15 18.12 10.41
C ALA A 35 1.33 17.05 11.15
N PHE A 36 0.03 16.93 10.85
CA PHE A 36 -0.86 15.95 11.48
C PHE A 36 -0.53 14.48 11.10
N LEU A 37 0.27 14.26 10.06
CA LEU A 37 0.75 12.92 9.65
C LEU A 37 2.17 12.62 10.12
N LEU A 38 2.86 13.56 10.79
CA LEU A 38 4.21 13.32 11.29
C LEU A 38 4.29 12.12 12.25
N PRO A 39 3.33 11.88 13.17
CA PRO A 39 3.36 10.68 14.00
C PRO A 39 3.28 9.39 13.18
N SER A 40 2.45 9.35 12.14
CA SER A 40 2.37 8.20 11.21
C SER A 40 3.67 7.97 10.47
N LEU A 41 4.30 9.03 9.96
CA LEU A 41 5.60 8.92 9.28
C LEU A 41 6.69 8.45 10.24
N ALA A 42 6.70 8.96 11.48
CA ALA A 42 7.64 8.53 12.51
C ALA A 42 7.50 7.04 12.85
N LEU A 43 6.26 6.50 12.89
CA LEU A 43 6.04 5.06 13.05
C LEU A 43 6.66 4.25 11.90
N LEU A 44 6.51 4.71 10.66
CA LEU A 44 7.06 4.04 9.48
C LEU A 44 8.60 4.11 9.42
N ASP A 45 9.18 5.23 9.83
CA ASP A 45 10.64 5.43 9.83
C ASP A 45 11.32 4.70 11.01
N ALA A 46 10.62 4.48 12.13
CA ALA A 46 11.17 3.82 13.31
C ALA A 46 11.18 2.28 13.21
N ASP A 47 10.36 1.68 12.34
CA ASP A 47 10.34 0.24 12.10
C ASP A 47 11.26 -0.14 10.94
N ASP A 48 12.43 -0.68 11.27
CA ASP A 48 13.44 -1.12 10.30
C ASP A 48 13.18 -2.54 9.76
N ARG A 49 12.17 -3.22 10.29
CA ARG A 49 11.83 -4.57 9.85
C ARG A 49 11.16 -4.52 8.47
N PRO A 50 11.50 -5.46 7.58
CA PRO A 50 10.79 -5.59 6.31
C PRO A 50 9.30 -5.83 6.52
N ILE A 51 8.45 -5.00 5.92
CA ILE A 51 7.01 -5.26 5.93
C ILE A 51 6.72 -6.44 4.98
N PRO A 52 5.79 -7.36 5.35
CA PRO A 52 5.35 -8.41 4.43
C PRO A 52 4.84 -7.83 3.11
N ILE A 53 4.89 -8.61 2.03
CA ILE A 53 4.55 -8.22 0.64
C ILE A 53 5.62 -7.35 -0.03
N VAL A 54 6.11 -6.29 0.63
CA VAL A 54 7.11 -5.38 0.02
C VAL A 54 8.54 -5.89 0.22
N GLY A 55 8.85 -6.45 1.39
CA GLY A 55 10.21 -6.95 1.69
C GLY A 55 11.24 -5.85 1.99
N GLU A 56 10.80 -4.62 2.26
CA GLU A 56 11.63 -3.48 2.66
C GLU A 56 11.06 -2.82 3.93
N ALA A 57 11.89 -2.06 4.66
CA ALA A 57 11.43 -1.24 5.77
C ALA A 57 10.44 -0.17 5.28
N ALA A 58 9.35 0.04 6.01
CA ALA A 58 8.19 0.79 5.52
C ALA A 58 8.52 2.25 5.16
N GLY A 59 9.23 2.96 6.04
CA GLY A 59 9.65 4.35 5.79
C GLY A 59 10.61 4.48 4.60
N THR A 60 11.58 3.57 4.48
CA THR A 60 12.50 3.52 3.33
C THR A 60 11.75 3.31 2.01
N TRP A 61 10.84 2.33 1.99
CA TRP A 61 10.04 2.04 0.81
C TRP A 61 9.12 3.20 0.44
N LEU A 62 8.41 3.80 1.41
CA LEU A 62 7.52 4.94 1.18
C LEU A 62 8.26 6.09 0.47
N ARG A 63 9.45 6.46 0.95
CA ARG A 63 10.27 7.56 0.42
C ARG A 63 10.85 7.29 -0.96
N ARG A 64 11.05 6.01 -1.33
CA ARG A 64 11.46 5.59 -2.68
C ARG A 64 10.30 5.63 -3.68
N THR A 65 9.07 5.50 -3.18
CA THR A 65 7.87 5.23 -3.97
C THR A 65 7.05 6.49 -4.27
N VAL A 66 6.89 7.38 -3.28
CA VAL A 66 6.20 8.68 -3.42
C VAL A 66 7.07 9.85 -2.95
N ARG A 67 6.77 11.05 -3.43
CA ARG A 67 7.52 12.29 -3.11
C ARG A 67 7.05 12.99 -1.84
N GLY A 68 5.94 12.56 -1.27
CA GLY A 68 5.33 13.19 -0.10
C GLY A 68 3.82 13.20 -0.15
N VAL A 69 3.22 14.03 0.70
CA VAL A 69 1.78 14.15 0.88
C VAL A 69 1.37 15.62 0.78
N VAL A 70 0.23 15.90 0.15
CA VAL A 70 -0.38 17.23 0.13
C VAL A 70 -1.85 17.12 0.53
N VAL A 71 -2.37 18.14 1.21
CA VAL A 71 -3.80 18.23 1.49
C VAL A 71 -4.51 18.74 0.23
N ASP A 72 -5.56 18.02 -0.18
CA ASP A 72 -6.32 18.33 -1.39
C ASP A 72 -7.81 18.39 -1.07
N PRO A 73 -8.40 19.60 -1.01
CA PRO A 73 -9.82 19.78 -0.69
C PRO A 73 -10.76 19.33 -1.81
N SER A 74 -10.24 18.97 -2.99
CA SER A 74 -11.07 18.43 -4.08
C SER A 74 -11.40 16.94 -3.90
N ILE A 75 -10.69 16.25 -3.00
CA ILE A 75 -10.97 14.86 -2.67
C ILE A 75 -12.27 14.76 -1.86
N PRO A 76 -13.24 13.92 -2.25
CA PRO A 76 -14.48 13.76 -1.49
C PRO A 76 -14.22 13.39 -0.03
N PRO A 77 -15.04 13.87 0.95
CA PRO A 77 -14.84 13.55 2.36
C PRO A 77 -14.90 12.05 2.70
N SER A 78 -15.57 11.24 1.86
CA SER A 78 -15.64 9.78 2.02
C SER A 78 -14.36 9.05 1.59
N VAL A 79 -13.48 9.71 0.85
CA VAL A 79 -12.17 9.20 0.44
C VAL A 79 -11.12 9.80 1.36
N ARG A 80 -10.34 8.97 2.05
CA ARG A 80 -9.34 9.46 3.02
C ARG A 80 -8.09 10.00 2.33
N ALA A 81 -7.60 9.28 1.34
CA ALA A 81 -6.47 9.66 0.52
C ALA A 81 -6.62 9.09 -0.89
N GLN A 82 -5.80 9.59 -1.81
CA GLN A 82 -5.72 9.11 -3.17
C GLN A 82 -4.29 9.28 -3.70
N CYS A 83 -3.69 8.20 -4.17
CA CYS A 83 -2.52 8.24 -5.03
C CYS A 83 -2.95 8.37 -6.48
N CYS A 84 -2.11 8.87 -7.35
CA CYS A 84 -1.27 10.05 -7.27
C CYS A 84 -1.09 10.45 -8.75
N GLY A 85 -0.85 11.73 -9.02
CA GLY A 85 -0.61 12.19 -10.39
C GLY A 85 0.82 11.92 -10.85
N ALA A 86 1.21 12.56 -11.95
CA ALA A 86 2.59 12.55 -12.43
C ALA A 86 3.61 13.10 -11.40
N ASP A 87 3.14 13.88 -10.42
CA ASP A 87 3.96 14.43 -9.34
C ASP A 87 4.27 13.42 -8.21
N ARG A 88 3.66 12.23 -8.25
CA ARG A 88 3.82 11.16 -7.25
C ARG A 88 3.66 11.62 -5.81
N ARG A 89 2.75 12.55 -5.56
CA ARG A 89 2.38 12.98 -4.21
C ARG A 89 1.01 12.42 -3.84
N ILE A 90 0.90 11.84 -2.66
CA ILE A 90 -0.37 11.36 -2.11
C ILE A 90 -1.26 12.58 -1.81
N ARG A 91 -2.51 12.55 -2.29
CA ARG A 91 -3.53 13.55 -1.99
C ARG A 91 -4.30 13.13 -0.75
N TRP A 92 -4.27 13.94 0.30
CA TRP A 92 -4.97 13.68 1.55
C TRP A 92 -6.24 14.53 1.62
N SER A 93 -7.37 13.91 1.92
CA SER A 93 -8.66 14.59 1.99
C SER A 93 -8.79 15.47 3.23
N THR A 94 -9.53 16.57 3.13
CA THR A 94 -9.92 17.38 4.29
C THR A 94 -11.02 16.72 5.13
N GLY A 95 -11.63 15.62 4.64
CA GLY A 95 -12.71 14.91 5.34
C GLY A 95 -12.26 14.11 6.56
N TRP A 96 -10.95 13.84 6.70
CA TRP A 96 -10.40 13.15 7.86
C TRP A 96 -8.99 13.67 8.17
N SER A 97 -8.80 14.12 9.41
CA SER A 97 -7.49 14.42 9.97
C SER A 97 -7.26 13.47 11.14
N PRO A 98 -6.28 12.55 11.08
CA PRO A 98 -5.96 11.68 12.21
C PRO A 98 -5.56 12.55 13.41
N ASP A 99 -6.00 12.17 14.61
CA ASP A 99 -5.53 12.79 15.83
C ASP A 99 -4.07 12.39 16.08
N PRO A 100 -3.10 13.34 16.06
CA PRO A 100 -1.70 13.03 16.23
C PRO A 100 -1.33 12.46 17.61
N HIS A 101 -2.24 12.57 18.60
CA HIS A 101 -2.04 12.03 19.95
C HIS A 101 -2.69 10.67 20.15
N ASN A 102 -3.53 10.22 19.21
CA ASN A 102 -4.12 8.90 19.23
C ASN A 102 -3.22 7.91 18.47
N PRO A 103 -2.61 6.92 19.16
CA PRO A 103 -1.74 5.95 18.51
C PRO A 103 -2.46 5.09 17.46
N ASP A 104 -3.76 4.85 17.62
CA ASP A 104 -4.54 4.04 16.69
C ASP A 104 -4.77 4.79 15.37
N ASP A 105 -5.08 6.09 15.45
CA ASP A 105 -5.17 6.97 14.27
C ASP A 105 -3.83 7.06 13.54
N ALA A 106 -2.72 7.18 14.28
CA ALA A 106 -1.39 7.24 13.70
C ALA A 106 -1.03 5.96 12.93
N ARG A 107 -1.35 4.78 13.47
CA ARG A 107 -1.15 3.48 12.80
C ARG A 107 -2.04 3.33 11.56
N LEU A 108 -3.31 3.71 11.67
CA LEU A 108 -4.26 3.67 10.55
C LEU A 108 -3.83 4.60 9.41
N ALA A 109 -3.43 5.83 9.73
CA ALA A 109 -2.92 6.76 8.74
C ALA A 109 -1.60 6.27 8.11
N ALA A 110 -0.71 5.63 8.88
CA ALA A 110 0.48 4.98 8.33
C ALA A 110 0.11 3.86 7.33
N GLY A 111 -0.88 3.02 7.65
CA GLY A 111 -1.40 2.01 6.73
C GLY A 111 -1.96 2.60 5.43
N ILE A 112 -2.66 3.73 5.53
CA ILE A 112 -3.18 4.46 4.36
C ILE A 112 -2.03 5.04 3.51
N LEU A 113 -0.98 5.59 4.11
CA LEU A 113 0.18 6.06 3.35
C LEU A 113 0.83 4.94 2.52
N LEU A 114 0.98 3.75 3.12
CA LEU A 114 1.53 2.57 2.44
C LEU A 114 0.58 2.05 1.35
N HIS A 115 -0.73 2.06 1.61
CA HIS A 115 -1.75 1.74 0.63
C HIS A 115 -1.64 2.63 -0.61
N GLU A 116 -1.61 3.95 -0.42
CA GLU A 116 -1.50 4.88 -1.54
C GLU A 116 -0.14 4.74 -2.25
N ALA A 117 0.96 4.58 -1.51
CA ALA A 117 2.26 4.31 -2.11
C ALA A 117 2.23 3.06 -3.01
N ARG A 118 1.49 2.02 -2.63
CA ARG A 118 1.35 0.82 -3.46
C ARG A 118 0.69 1.10 -4.81
N HIS A 119 -0.30 2.00 -4.85
CA HIS A 119 -0.86 2.48 -6.12
C HIS A 119 0.16 3.23 -6.98
N ALA A 120 1.10 3.97 -6.36
CA ALA A 120 2.19 4.62 -7.09
C ALA A 120 3.08 3.61 -7.82
N GLU A 121 3.23 2.38 -7.30
CA GLU A 121 3.95 1.26 -7.94
C GLU A 121 3.14 0.56 -9.07
N GLY A 122 1.98 1.10 -9.45
CA GLY A 122 1.14 0.54 -10.50
C GLY A 122 0.20 -0.58 -10.04
N TYR A 123 0.22 -0.95 -8.76
CA TYR A 123 -0.66 -1.95 -8.18
C TYR A 123 -2.04 -1.35 -7.92
N ARG A 124 -2.92 -1.46 -8.92
CA ARG A 124 -4.36 -1.16 -8.79
C ARG A 124 -5.09 -2.25 -8.02
N HIS A 125 -6.26 -1.92 -7.49
CA HIS A 125 -7.23 -2.89 -7.01
C HIS A 125 -7.59 -3.90 -8.10
N THR A 126 -7.41 -5.18 -7.82
CA THR A 126 -7.43 -6.25 -8.84
C THR A 126 -8.79 -6.88 -9.07
N CYS A 127 -9.83 -6.47 -8.32
CA CYS A 127 -11.21 -6.83 -8.62
C CYS A 127 -11.81 -5.98 -9.76
N PRO A 128 -12.81 -6.50 -10.50
CA PRO A 128 -13.44 -5.78 -11.62
C PRO A 128 -14.05 -4.43 -11.23
N ASP A 129 -14.51 -4.29 -9.99
CA ASP A 129 -15.07 -3.05 -9.44
C ASP A 129 -14.02 -1.98 -9.12
N GLN A 130 -12.73 -2.31 -9.23
CA GLN A 130 -11.59 -1.44 -8.92
C GLN A 130 -11.61 -0.89 -7.49
N ARG A 131 -12.26 -1.58 -6.54
CA ARG A 131 -12.33 -1.16 -5.13
C ARG A 131 -11.62 -2.11 -4.17
N ARG A 132 -11.46 -3.36 -4.58
CA ARG A 132 -10.95 -4.44 -3.74
C ARG A 132 -9.74 -5.09 -4.37
N ASP A 133 -8.83 -5.58 -3.54
CA ASP A 133 -7.82 -6.52 -3.99
C ASP A 133 -8.44 -7.92 -4.06
N ARG A 134 -8.10 -8.73 -5.05
CA ARG A 134 -8.68 -10.08 -5.18
C ARG A 134 -8.19 -11.00 -4.08
N THR A 135 -6.90 -10.94 -3.75
CA THR A 135 -6.27 -11.77 -2.71
C THR A 135 -5.19 -10.99 -1.97
N ILE A 136 -4.81 -11.46 -0.77
CA ILE A 136 -3.63 -10.95 -0.05
C ILE A 136 -2.35 -11.22 -0.85
N ASP A 137 -2.25 -12.39 -1.48
CA ASP A 137 -1.02 -12.87 -2.14
C ASP A 137 -0.67 -12.09 -3.41
N GLU A 138 -1.65 -11.48 -4.08
CA GLU A 138 -1.39 -10.57 -5.21
C GLU A 138 -0.68 -9.27 -4.76
N GLY A 139 -0.66 -9.00 -3.45
CA GLY A 139 0.07 -7.88 -2.87
C GLY A 139 -0.44 -6.52 -3.35
N GLY A 140 -1.75 -6.37 -3.53
CA GLY A 140 -2.38 -5.09 -3.86
C GLY A 140 -2.32 -4.07 -2.71
N ALA A 141 -2.94 -2.91 -2.90
CA ALA A 141 -2.88 -1.80 -1.94
C ALA A 141 -3.56 -2.10 -0.59
N TRP A 142 -4.72 -2.78 -0.60
CA TRP A 142 -5.37 -3.25 0.63
C TRP A 142 -4.59 -4.39 1.30
N ALA A 143 -3.98 -5.26 0.51
CA ALA A 143 -3.12 -6.32 1.04
C ALA A 143 -1.92 -5.75 1.82
N VAL A 144 -1.23 -4.73 1.27
CA VAL A 144 -0.14 -4.02 1.96
C VAL A 144 -0.65 -3.33 3.24
N HIS A 145 -1.80 -2.68 3.17
CA HIS A 145 -2.41 -2.02 4.33
C HIS A 145 -2.69 -3.01 5.48
N ALA A 146 -3.38 -4.12 5.19
CA ALA A 146 -3.69 -5.13 6.19
C ALA A 146 -2.42 -5.80 6.73
N ALA A 147 -1.43 -6.07 5.87
CA ALA A 147 -0.15 -6.65 6.29
C ALA A 147 0.62 -5.74 7.26
N TRP A 148 0.67 -4.43 7.00
CA TRP A 148 1.28 -3.45 7.90
C TRP A 148 0.59 -3.39 9.26
N LEU A 149 -0.74 -3.28 9.29
CA LEU A 149 -1.46 -3.19 10.56
C LEU A 149 -1.25 -4.45 11.42
N ARG A 150 -1.27 -5.63 10.79
CA ARG A 150 -0.93 -6.89 11.46
C ARG A 150 0.52 -6.89 11.96
N HIS A 151 1.47 -6.38 11.17
CA HIS A 151 2.88 -6.26 11.56
C HIS A 151 3.09 -5.38 12.81
N MET A 152 2.24 -4.36 12.97
CA MET A 152 2.20 -3.47 14.14
C MET A 152 1.36 -3.99 15.31
N GLY A 153 0.82 -5.20 15.20
CA GLY A 153 0.00 -5.83 16.26
C GLY A 153 -1.47 -5.41 16.27
N ASP A 154 -1.94 -4.62 15.29
CA ASP A 154 -3.36 -4.28 15.13
C ASP A 154 -4.10 -5.33 14.28
N ALA A 155 -4.33 -6.50 14.90
CA ALA A 155 -4.96 -7.63 14.22
C ALA A 155 -6.43 -7.36 13.85
N VAL A 156 -7.18 -6.67 14.70
CA VAL A 156 -8.63 -6.46 14.51
C VAL A 156 -8.90 -5.56 13.31
N THR A 157 -8.17 -4.44 13.17
CA THR A 157 -8.33 -3.56 12.03
C THR A 157 -7.84 -4.25 10.74
N ALA A 158 -6.72 -4.98 10.82
CA ALA A 158 -6.21 -5.74 9.68
C ALA A 158 -7.22 -6.80 9.16
N GLU A 159 -7.87 -7.52 10.07
CA GLU A 159 -8.90 -8.52 9.73
C GLU A 159 -10.16 -7.87 9.15
N THR A 160 -10.55 -6.70 9.66
CA THR A 160 -11.66 -5.92 9.11
C THR A 160 -11.38 -5.54 7.66
N ILE A 161 -10.19 -5.02 7.35
CA ILE A 161 -9.78 -4.71 5.96
C ILE A 161 -9.77 -5.98 5.11
N ALA A 162 -9.22 -7.09 5.61
CA ALA A 162 -9.19 -8.34 4.86
C ALA A 162 -10.61 -8.84 4.52
N LEU A 163 -11.58 -8.65 5.41
CA LEU A 163 -12.97 -9.03 5.18
C LEU A 163 -13.69 -8.12 4.18
N PHE A 164 -13.49 -6.80 4.29
CA PHE A 164 -14.28 -5.80 3.57
C PHE A 164 -13.63 -5.28 2.29
N ASP A 165 -12.32 -5.37 2.14
CA ASP A 165 -11.57 -4.77 1.04
C ASP A 165 -10.71 -5.76 0.25
N ILE A 166 -10.70 -7.04 0.67
CA ILE A 166 -10.05 -8.14 -0.05
C ILE A 166 -11.09 -9.20 -0.46
N GLY A 167 -10.90 -9.80 -1.64
CA GLY A 167 -11.83 -10.70 -2.32
C GLY A 167 -12.70 -9.97 -3.36
N CYS A 168 -13.08 -10.65 -4.44
CA CYS A 168 -14.07 -10.11 -5.37
C CYS A 168 -15.48 -10.54 -4.96
N ARG A 169 -16.47 -9.69 -5.23
CA ARG A 169 -17.90 -9.96 -5.01
C ARG A 169 -18.61 -10.15 -6.32
#